data_AF-A0A1B9NMN9-F1
#
_entry.id   AF-A0A1B9NMN9-F1
#
_cell.length_a   1.000
_cell.length_b   1.000
_cell.length_c   1.000
_cell.angle_alpha   90.00
_cell.angle_beta   90.00
_cell.angle_gamma   90.00
#
_symmetry.space_group_name_H-M   'P 1'
#
loop_
_entity.id
_entity.type
_entity.pdbx_description
1 polymer ?
#
loop_
_entity_poly.entity_id
_entity_poly.type
_entity_poly.pdbx_seq_one_letter_code
_entity_poly.pdbx_strand_id
1 'polypeptide(L)'
;MLHRAVENGYENAYCNMMKHSEMQDAKEAEIKAQSNKLYDKLSDSDYLEIEEKIMKAFGWDDVDTDSVQKALKLICYEKAEFIFNEKNKKSFY
;
A
#
# COMPACT_ATOMS: atom_id res chain seq x y z
N MET A 1 26.80 -32.02 -20.66
CA MET A 1 26.64 -31.56 -19.26
C MET A 1 26.37 -30.05 -19.15
N LEU A 2 26.97 -29.20 -19.99
CA LEU A 2 26.71 -27.74 -19.99
C LEU A 2 25.24 -27.35 -20.23
N HIS A 3 24.55 -28.01 -21.17
CA HIS A 3 23.14 -27.72 -21.47
C HIS A 3 22.21 -27.85 -20.26
N ARG A 4 22.36 -28.94 -19.50
CA ARG A 4 21.54 -29.24 -18.31
C ARG A 4 21.77 -28.26 -17.15
N ALA A 5 23.00 -27.75 -17.02
CA ALA A 5 23.34 -26.74 -16.01
C ALA A 5 22.77 -25.36 -16.38
N VAL A 6 22.75 -25.03 -17.67
CA VAL A 6 22.16 -23.80 -18.20
C VAL A 6 20.64 -23.82 -18.04
N GLU A 7 19.97 -24.92 -18.40
CA GLU A 7 18.52 -25.12 -18.20
C GLU A 7 18.12 -24.99 -16.73
N ASN A 8 18.84 -25.67 -15.82
CA ASN A 8 18.60 -25.56 -14.38
C ASN A 8 18.82 -24.13 -13.84
N GLY A 9 19.74 -23.36 -14.44
CA GLY A 9 20.00 -21.98 -14.07
C GLY A 9 18.86 -21.04 -14.46
N TYR A 10 18.34 -21.19 -15.69
CA TYR A 10 17.19 -20.41 -16.16
C TYR A 10 15.92 -20.73 -15.39
N GLU A 11 15.66 -22.02 -15.12
CA GLU A 11 14.49 -22.44 -14.33
C GLU A 11 14.53 -21.91 -12.90
N ASN A 12 15.71 -21.92 -12.26
CA ASN A 12 15.90 -21.35 -10.92
C ASN A 12 15.70 -19.83 -10.92
N ALA A 13 16.27 -19.11 -11.90
CA ALA A 13 16.06 -17.67 -12.03
C ALA A 13 14.58 -17.31 -12.20
N TYR A 14 13.87 -18.04 -13.07
CA TYR A 14 12.45 -17.85 -13.30
C TYR A 14 11.61 -18.13 -12.03
N CYS A 15 11.88 -19.23 -11.33
CA CYS A 15 11.21 -19.56 -10.07
C CYS A 15 11.42 -18.48 -9.00
N ASN A 16 12.62 -17.92 -8.90
CA ASN A 16 12.90 -16.85 -7.94
C ASN A 16 12.20 -15.54 -8.32
N MET A 17 12.10 -15.22 -9.60
CA MET A 17 11.32 -14.08 -10.08
C MET A 17 9.83 -14.24 -9.76
N MET A 18 9.25 -15.42 -10.04
CA MET A 18 7.84 -15.70 -9.72
C MET A 18 7.56 -15.60 -8.21
N LYS A 19 8.41 -16.19 -7.38
CA LYS A 19 8.28 -16.09 -5.92
C LYS A 19 8.34 -14.64 -5.45
N HIS A 20 9.24 -13.83 -6.02
CA HIS A 20 9.32 -12.42 -5.68
C HIS A 20 8.05 -11.65 -6.10
N SER A 21 7.51 -11.90 -7.30
CA SER A 21 6.25 -11.27 -7.72
C SER A 21 5.08 -11.68 -6.82
N GLU A 22 4.96 -12.97 -6.49
CA GLU A 22 3.90 -13.47 -5.61
C GLU A 22 3.99 -12.84 -4.20
N MET A 23 5.20 -12.70 -3.65
CA MET A 23 5.41 -12.01 -2.37
C MET A 23 5.06 -10.53 -2.43
N GLN A 24 5.37 -9.86 -3.55
CA GLN A 24 5.03 -8.45 -3.76
C GLN A 24 3.51 -8.26 -3.88
N ASP A 25 2.82 -9.14 -4.60
CA ASP A 25 1.36 -9.12 -4.73
C ASP A 25 0.68 -9.39 -3.39
N ALA A 26 1.19 -10.35 -2.60
CA ALA A 26 0.67 -10.63 -1.26
C ALA A 26 0.87 -9.44 -0.31
N LYS A 27 2.05 -8.79 -0.35
CA LYS A 27 2.32 -7.55 0.40
C LYS A 27 1.30 -6.47 0.02
N GLU A 28 1.14 -6.22 -1.27
CA GLU A 28 0.24 -5.19 -1.78
C GLU A 28 -1.22 -5.47 -1.41
N ALA A 29 -1.65 -6.73 -1.47
CA ALA A 29 -2.98 -7.14 -1.04
C ALA A 29 -3.21 -6.92 0.47
N GLU A 30 -2.22 -7.22 1.33
CA GLU A 30 -2.32 -6.98 2.77
C GLU A 30 -2.41 -5.47 3.07
N ILE A 31 -1.58 -4.65 2.44
CA ILE A 31 -1.60 -3.19 2.61
C ILE A 31 -2.94 -2.62 2.15
N LYS A 32 -3.44 -3.01 0.97
CA LYS A 32 -4.76 -2.57 0.48
C LYS A 32 -5.90 -2.98 1.42
N ALA A 33 -5.88 -4.21 1.92
CA ALA A 33 -6.90 -4.68 2.86
C ALA A 33 -6.85 -3.89 4.19
N GLN A 34 -5.66 -3.56 4.69
CA GLN A 34 -5.51 -2.71 5.87
C GLN A 34 -5.93 -1.26 5.60
N SER A 35 -5.56 -0.71 4.46
CA SER A 35 -5.96 0.63 4.01
C SER A 35 -7.48 0.79 3.97
N ASN A 36 -8.17 -0.17 3.36
CA ASN A 36 -9.64 -0.15 3.30
C ASN A 36 -10.24 -0.22 4.70
N LYS A 37 -9.72 -1.07 5.59
CA LYS A 37 -10.17 -1.11 6.99
C LYS A 37 -9.94 0.18 7.76
N LEU A 38 -8.87 0.92 7.47
CA LEU A 38 -8.62 2.22 8.09
C LEU A 38 -9.63 3.24 7.58
N TYR A 39 -9.87 3.25 6.27
CA TYR A 39 -10.84 4.12 5.62
C TYR A 39 -12.26 3.87 6.14
N ASP A 40 -12.69 2.60 6.20
CA ASP A 40 -14.02 2.20 6.68
C ASP A 40 -14.26 2.48 8.16
N LYS A 41 -13.18 2.70 8.93
CA LYS A 41 -13.23 3.04 10.37
C LYS A 41 -13.21 4.54 10.63
N LEU A 42 -13.02 5.38 9.60
CA LEU A 42 -13.14 6.82 9.76
C LEU A 42 -14.58 7.13 10.16
N SER A 43 -14.75 7.84 11.26
CA SER A 43 -16.05 8.43 11.59
C SER A 43 -16.33 9.62 10.68
N ASP A 44 -17.60 10.02 10.59
CA ASP A 44 -17.97 11.26 9.88
C ASP A 44 -17.21 12.48 10.43
N SER A 45 -16.92 12.49 11.74
CA SER A 45 -16.11 13.55 12.36
C SER A 45 -14.66 13.51 11.88
N ASP A 46 -14.04 12.33 11.77
CA ASP A 46 -12.68 12.20 11.27
C ASP A 46 -12.59 12.64 9.81
N TYR A 47 -13.58 12.26 8.99
CA TYR A 47 -13.67 12.68 7.60
C TYR A 47 -13.72 14.21 7.48
N LEU A 48 -14.65 14.85 8.22
CA LEU A 48 -14.83 16.30 8.19
C LEU A 48 -13.58 17.05 8.68
N GLU A 49 -12.91 16.55 9.72
CA GLU A 49 -11.66 17.16 10.21
C GLU A 49 -10.55 17.10 9.17
N ILE A 50 -10.41 15.98 8.46
CA ILE A 50 -9.38 15.81 7.42
C ILE A 50 -9.74 16.64 6.17
N GLU A 51 -11.00 16.65 5.75
CA GLU A 51 -11.51 17.47 4.66
C GLU A 51 -11.23 18.96 4.92
N GLU A 52 -11.57 19.46 6.12
CA GLU A 52 -11.33 20.85 6.51
C GLU A 52 -9.84 21.20 6.45
N LYS A 53 -8.96 20.29 6.91
CA LYS A 53 -7.50 20.49 6.83
C LYS A 53 -7.00 20.55 5.39
N ILE A 54 -7.52 19.70 4.51
CA ILE A 54 -7.16 19.70 3.08
C ILE A 54 -7.63 21.01 2.43
N MET A 55 -8.89 21.40 2.63
CA MET A 55 -9.44 22.63 2.07
C MET A 55 -8.73 23.88 2.60
N LYS A 56 -8.36 23.92 3.89
CA LYS A 56 -7.55 25.02 4.46
C LYS A 56 -6.15 25.11 3.84
N ALA A 57 -5.52 23.99 3.50
CA ALA A 57 -4.17 23.97 2.97
C ALA A 57 -4.11 24.37 1.49
N PHE A 58 -5.09 23.94 0.70
CA PHE A 58 -5.08 24.08 -0.75
C PHE A 58 -6.06 25.13 -1.29
N GLY A 59 -6.97 25.64 -0.45
CA GLY A 59 -8.01 26.59 -0.85
C GLY A 59 -9.37 25.90 -1.02
N TRP A 60 -10.41 26.53 -0.49
CA TRP A 60 -11.79 26.01 -0.53
C TRP A 60 -12.38 26.00 -1.94
N ASP A 61 -11.92 26.89 -2.82
CA ASP A 61 -12.40 27.02 -4.20
C ASP A 61 -11.62 26.12 -5.18
N ASP A 62 -10.45 25.63 -4.78
CA ASP A 62 -9.49 24.93 -5.64
C ASP A 62 -9.53 23.40 -5.47
N VAL A 63 -10.24 22.89 -4.46
CA VAL A 63 -10.32 21.45 -4.16
C VAL A 63 -11.76 20.96 -4.18
N ASP A 64 -12.06 20.06 -5.11
CA ASP A 64 -13.33 19.35 -5.16
C ASP A 64 -13.37 18.14 -4.20
N THR A 65 -14.58 17.71 -3.85
CA THR A 65 -14.81 16.59 -2.92
C THR A 65 -14.20 15.26 -3.41
N ASP A 66 -14.12 15.00 -4.72
CA ASP A 66 -13.49 13.77 -5.22
C ASP A 66 -11.98 13.79 -4.97
N SER A 67 -11.35 14.96 -5.09
CA SER A 67 -9.95 15.18 -4.77
C SER A 67 -9.68 14.97 -3.27
N VAL A 68 -10.57 15.44 -2.39
CA VAL A 68 -10.51 15.16 -0.94
C VAL A 68 -10.60 13.67 -0.66
N GLN A 69 -11.57 12.96 -1.27
CA GLN A 69 -11.72 11.52 -1.08
C GLN A 69 -10.51 10.72 -1.58
N LYS A 70 -9.90 11.11 -2.71
CA LYS A 70 -8.67 10.50 -3.22
C LYS A 70 -7.52 10.71 -2.25
N ALA A 71 -7.36 11.92 -1.71
CA ALA A 71 -6.33 12.23 -0.72
C ALA A 71 -6.52 11.41 0.56
N LEU A 72 -7.75 11.28 1.06
CA LEU A 72 -8.08 10.44 2.21
C LEU A 72 -7.71 8.97 2.00
N LYS A 73 -8.09 8.40 0.85
CA LYS A 73 -7.72 7.01 0.51
C LYS A 73 -6.20 6.82 0.45
N LEU A 74 -5.48 7.80 -0.09
CA LEU A 74 -4.02 7.78 -0.14
C LEU A 74 -3.41 7.85 1.27
N ILE A 75 -3.91 8.72 2.14
CA ILE A 75 -3.47 8.83 3.54
C ILE A 75 -3.68 7.49 4.27
N CYS A 76 -4.83 6.85 4.10
CA CYS A 76 -5.09 5.52 4.67
C CYS A 76 -4.12 4.46 4.12
N TYR A 77 -3.78 4.52 2.83
CA TYR A 77 -2.82 3.60 2.22
C TYR A 77 -1.41 3.80 2.77
N GLU A 78 -0.91 5.03 2.82
CA GLU A 78 0.41 5.36 3.39
C GLU A 78 0.49 4.93 4.87
N LYS A 79 -0.59 5.12 5.63
CA LYS A 79 -0.67 4.67 7.01
C LYS A 79 -0.61 3.14 7.13
N ALA A 80 -1.34 2.43 6.26
CA ALA A 80 -1.31 0.97 6.20
C ALA A 80 0.08 0.44 5.81
N GLU A 81 0.74 1.07 4.84
CA GLU A 81 2.10 0.73 4.45
C GLU A 81 3.08 0.94 5.61
N PHE A 82 2.98 2.07 6.33
CA PHE A 82 3.79 2.32 7.52
C PHE A 82 3.60 1.22 8.58
N ILE A 83 2.35 0.86 8.89
CA ILE A 83 2.02 -0.21 9.87
C ILE A 83 2.58 -1.55 9.42
N PHE A 84 2.41 -1.90 8.14
CA PHE A 84 2.95 -3.13 7.57
C PHE A 84 4.48 -3.17 7.70
N ASN A 85 5.16 -2.09 7.32
CA ASN A 85 6.62 -2.01 7.39
C ASN A 85 7.11 -2.11 8.84
N GLU A 86 6.45 -1.44 9.79
CA GLU A 86 6.81 -1.52 11.23
C GLU A 86 6.60 -2.94 11.81
N LYS A 87 5.49 -3.61 11.45
CA LYS A 87 5.24 -5.01 11.85
C LYS A 87 6.32 -5.95 11.32
N ASN A 88 6.74 -5.77 10.07
CA ASN A 88 7.75 -6.61 9.44
C ASN A 88 9.18 -6.27 9.88
N LYS A 89 9.49 -5.02 10.24
CA LYS A 89 10.77 -4.66 10.89
C LYS A 89 10.94 -5.36 12.25
N LYS A 90 9.86 -5.49 13.03
CA LYS A 90 9.87 -6.19 14.33
C LYS A 90 9.99 -7.72 14.21
N SER A 91 9.88 -8.29 13.01
CA SER A 91 10.00 -9.74 12.79
C SER A 91 11.45 -10.23 12.65
N PHE A 92 12.44 -9.33 12.65
CA PHE A 92 13.86 -9.65 12.45
C PHE A 92 14.72 -9.51 13.72
N TYR A 93 14.11 -9.33 14.90
CA TYR A 93 14.79 -9.30 16.20
C TYR A 93 14.22 -10.37 17.14
#